data_AF-A0A7Y8IXR4-F1
#
_entry.id   AF-A0A7Y8IXR4-F1
#
_cell.length_a   1.000
_cell.length_b   1.000
_cell.length_c   1.000
_cell.angle_alpha   90.00
_cell.angle_beta   90.00
_cell.angle_gamma   90.00
#
_symmetry.space_group_name_H-M   'P 1'
#
loop_
_entity.id
_entity.type
_entity.pdbx_description
1 polymer ?
#
loop_
_entity_poly.entity_id
_entity_poly.type
_entity_poly.pdbx_seq_one_letter_code
_entity_poly.pdbx_strand_id
1 'polypeptide(L)' 'MREEDRKVRYLRFLVDFSVLSIQQDDLSLEEALERVEEVKKAVCSLFPGKEEVFELIYRPRFKRVIEERFGSPVEKERA' A
#
# COMPACT_ATOMS: atom_id res chain seq x y z
N MET A 1 8.81 23.36 6.72
CA MET A 1 7.35 23.42 6.88
C MET A 1 6.60 23.08 5.57
N ARG A 2 6.58 23.93 4.52
CA ARG A 2 5.72 23.66 3.33
C ARG A 2 6.02 22.37 2.53
N GLU A 3 7.27 21.94 2.45
CA GLU A 3 7.65 20.79 1.62
C GLU A 3 7.30 19.44 2.27
N GLU A 4 7.46 19.33 3.59
CA GLU A 4 7.07 18.14 4.35
C GLU A 4 5.55 17.94 4.32
N ASP A 5 4.77 19.00 4.50
CA ASP A 5 3.31 18.96 4.37
C ASP A 5 2.84 18.54 2.96
N ARG A 6 3.62 18.88 1.94
CA ARG A 6 3.35 18.47 0.55
C ARG A 6 3.65 16.99 0.36
N LYS A 7 4.77 16.49 0.87
CA LYS A 7 5.13 15.07 0.83
C LYS A 7 4.11 14.21 1.59
N VAL A 8 3.63 14.68 2.75
CA VAL A 8 2.62 13.95 3.54
C VAL A 8 1.28 13.89 2.81
N ARG A 9 0.84 15.00 2.20
CA ARG A 9 -0.38 15.00 1.38
C ARG A 9 -0.26 14.09 0.16
N TYR A 10 0.87 14.15 -0.53
CA TYR A 10 1.14 13.28 -1.67
C TYR A 10 1.13 11.80 -1.26
N LEU A 11 1.74 11.46 -0.13
CA LEU A 11 1.74 10.11 0.40
C LEU A 11 0.33 9.61 0.70
N ARG A 12 -0.49 10.41 1.39
CA ARG A 12 -1.90 10.05 1.67
C ARG A 12 -2.66 9.81 0.38
N PHE A 13 -2.53 10.71 -0.59
CA PHE A 13 -3.14 10.55 -1.91
C PHE A 13 -2.69 9.26 -2.61
N LEU A 14 -1.38 8.99 -2.64
CA LEU A 14 -0.83 7.80 -3.29
C LEU A 14 -1.37 6.51 -2.65
N VAL A 15 -1.44 6.46 -1.33
CA VAL A 15 -1.99 5.30 -0.62
C VAL A 15 -3.47 5.14 -0.89
N ASP A 16 -4.26 6.21 -0.73
CA ASP A 16 -5.71 6.17 -0.93
C ASP A 16 -6.05 5.78 -2.38
N PHE A 17 -5.29 6.29 -3.35
CA PHE A 17 -5.41 5.93 -4.76
C PHE A 17 -5.07 4.46 -5.02
N SER A 18 -3.96 3.95 -4.47
CA SER A 18 -3.59 2.54 -4.64
C SER A 18 -4.57 1.58 -3.97
N VAL A 19 -5.14 1.96 -2.83
CA VAL A 19 -6.21 1.18 -2.17
C VAL A 19 -7.45 1.10 -3.06
N LEU A 20 -7.88 2.22 -3.65
CA LEU A 20 -9.02 2.24 -4.57
C LEU A 20 -8.75 1.42 -5.84
N SER A 21 -7.55 1.53 -6.40
CA SER A 21 -7.10 0.74 -7.56
C SER A 21 -7.17 -0.77 -7.26
N ILE A 22 -6.67 -1.20 -6.09
CA ILE A 22 -6.77 -2.59 -5.61
C ILE A 22 -8.21 -3.02 -5.37
N GLN A 23 -9.18 -2.13 -5.18
CA GLN A 23 -10.59 -2.50 -5.03
C GLN A 23 -11.36 -2.52 -6.36
N GLN A 24 -11.03 -1.64 -7.30
CA GLN A 24 -11.84 -1.38 -8.50
C GLN A 24 -11.29 -2.00 -9.79
N ASP A 25 -9.96 -2.06 -9.96
CA ASP A 25 -9.35 -2.44 -11.23
C ASP A 25 -9.24 -3.95 -11.37
N ASP A 26 -9.38 -4.55 -12.56
CA ASP A 26 -9.26 -6.00 -12.74
C ASP A 26 -7.79 -6.46 -12.60
N LEU A 27 -7.34 -6.59 -11.34
CA LEU A 27 -5.97 -6.94 -10.96
C LEU A 27 -5.97 -8.37 -10.41
N SER A 28 -4.90 -9.11 -10.72
CA SER A 28 -4.55 -10.34 -10.02
C SER A 28 -3.99 -10.06 -8.62
N LEU A 29 -3.94 -11.10 -7.77
CA LEU A 29 -3.33 -10.99 -6.44
C LEU A 29 -1.86 -10.55 -6.50
N GLU A 30 -1.12 -11.04 -7.49
CA GLU A 30 0.30 -10.70 -7.68
C GLU A 30 0.47 -9.23 -8.05
N GLU A 31 -0.33 -8.71 -8.99
CA GLU A 31 -0.32 -7.30 -9.37
C GLU A 31 -0.74 -6.39 -8.20
N ALA A 32 -1.72 -6.82 -7.39
CA ALA A 32 -2.12 -6.07 -6.19
C ALA A 32 -0.97 -6.01 -5.17
N LEU A 33 -0.21 -7.09 -4.99
CA LEU A 33 0.96 -7.10 -4.09
C LEU A 33 2.11 -6.27 -4.65
N GLU A 34 2.38 -6.35 -5.95
CA GLU A 34 3.39 -5.52 -6.62
C GLU A 34 3.08 -4.03 -6.44
N ARG A 35 1.81 -3.65 -6.61
CA ARG A 35 1.33 -2.28 -6.38
C ARG A 35 1.63 -1.77 -4.98
N VAL A 36 1.47 -2.61 -3.95
CA VAL A 36 1.82 -2.26 -2.55
C VAL A 36 3.32 -2.01 -2.41
N GLU A 37 4.14 -2.84 -3.06
CA GLU A 37 5.60 -2.71 -3.03
C GLU A 37 6.08 -1.46 -3.78
N GLU A 38 5.45 -1.10 -4.89
CA GLU A 38 5.70 0.16 -5.59
C GLU A 38 5.40 1.38 -4.72
N VAL A 39 4.25 1.38 -4.03
CA VAL A 39 3.89 2.44 -3.10
C VAL A 39 4.95 2.54 -2.01
N LYS A 40 5.34 1.41 -1.41
CA LYS A 40 6.39 1.35 -0.39
C LYS A 40 7.69 1.98 -0.88
N LYS A 41 8.20 1.60 -2.05
CA LYS A 41 9.41 2.18 -2.66
C LYS A 41 9.29 3.69 -2.86
N ALA A 42 8.12 4.17 -3.30
CA ALA A 42 7.86 5.60 -3.44
C ALA A 42 7.87 6.31 -2.08
N VAL A 43 7.34 5.69 -1.02
CA VAL A 43 7.39 6.24 0.34
C VAL A 43 8.83 6.33 0.84
N CYS A 44 9.62 5.27 0.70
CA CYS A 44 11.03 5.25 1.11
C CYS A 44 11.83 6.37 0.43
N SER A 45 11.55 6.61 -0.85
CA SER A 45 12.20 7.68 -1.62
C SER A 45 11.81 9.08 -1.15
N LEU A 46 10.55 9.27 -0.74
CA LEU A 46 10.04 10.56 -0.26
C LEU A 46 10.44 10.86 1.19
N PHE A 47 10.54 9.82 2.01
CA PHE A 47 10.81 9.86 3.44
C PHE A 47 11.88 8.83 3.83
N PRO A 48 13.16 9.09 3.50
CA PRO A 48 14.24 8.19 3.88
C PRO A 48 14.28 8.01 5.41
N GLY A 49 14.36 6.75 5.86
CA GLY A 49 14.40 6.38 7.29
C GLY A 49 13.05 6.40 8.01
N LYS A 50 11.91 6.52 7.30
CA LYS A 50 10.55 6.42 7.91
C LYS A 50 9.74 5.24 7.39
N GLU A 51 10.43 4.19 6.95
CA GLU A 51 9.86 2.94 6.45
C GLU A 51 8.93 2.26 7.45
N GLU A 52 9.32 2.20 8.74
CA GLU A 52 8.51 1.58 9.79
C GLU A 52 7.15 2.28 9.96
N VAL A 53 7.07 3.59 9.71
CA VAL A 53 5.81 4.34 9.78
C VAL A 53 4.85 3.85 8.68
N PHE A 54 5.38 3.52 7.50
CA PHE A 54 4.57 2.94 6.43
C PHE A 54 4.05 1.55 6.80
N GLU A 55 4.93 0.70 7.32
CA GLU A 55 4.60 -0.65 7.77
C GLU A 55 3.53 -0.64 8.87
N LEU A 56 3.60 0.30 9.82
CA LEU A 56 2.64 0.39 10.93
C LEU A 56 1.28 0.99 10.52
N ILE A 57 1.26 1.99 9.62
CA ILE A 57 0.05 2.77 9.34
C ILE A 57 -0.68 2.28 8.08
N TYR A 58 0.06 1.96 7.01
CA TYR A 58 -0.51 1.75 5.69
C TYR A 58 -0.57 0.27 5.29
N ARG A 59 0.40 -0.54 5.70
CA ARG A 59 0.36 -1.98 5.41
C ARG A 59 -0.90 -2.69 5.92
N PRO A 60 -1.44 -2.39 7.12
CA PRO A 60 -2.70 -2.98 7.57
C PRO A 60 -3.89 -2.62 6.67
N ARG A 61 -3.89 -1.45 6.03
CA ARG A 61 -4.96 -1.03 5.10
C ARG A 61 -4.90 -1.83 3.82
N PHE A 62 -3.72 -1.93 3.20
CA PHE A 62 -3.51 -2.74 2.01
C PHE A 62 -3.84 -4.20 2.25
N LYS A 63 -3.40 -4.75 3.39
CA LYS A 63 -3.73 -6.12 3.79
C LYS A 63 -5.24 -6.35 3.79
N ARG A 64 -6.02 -5.46 4.43
CA ARG A 64 -7.49 -5.60 4.48
C ARG A 64 -8.13 -5.63 3.10
N VAL A 65 -7.79 -4.69 2.21
CA VAL A 65 -8.41 -4.66 0.87
C VAL A 65 -7.99 -5.83 -0.01
N ILE A 66 -6.75 -6.32 0.15
CA ILE A 66 -6.29 -7.53 -0.55
C ILE A 66 -7.03 -8.76 -0.02
N GLU A 67 -7.17 -8.90 1.31
CA GLU A 67 -7.91 -10.02 1.93
C GLU A 67 -9.39 -10.00 1.56
N GLU A 68 -10.02 -8.82 1.54
CA GLU A 68 -11.43 -8.63 1.15
C GLU A 68 -11.67 -9.00 -0.31
N ARG A 69 -10.72 -8.72 -1.21
CA ARG A 69 -10.88 -8.94 -2.64
C ARG A 69 -10.43 -10.33 -3.12
N PHE A 70 -9.32 -10.83 -2.62
CA PHE A 70 -8.65 -12.05 -3.10
C PHE A 70 -8.74 -13.23 -2.13
N GLY A 71 -9.28 -13.01 -0.93
CA GLY A 71 -9.22 -13.92 0.21
C GLY A 71 -7.88 -13.84 0.93
N SER A 72 -7.80 -14.39 2.15
CA SER A 72 -6.57 -14.39 2.94
C SER A 72 -5.45 -15.17 2.25
N PRO A 73 -4.33 -14.52 1.86
CA PRO A 73 -3.18 -15.25 1.33
C PRO A 73 -2.54 -16.15 2.39
N VAL A 74 -2.77 -15.88 3.69
CA VAL A 74 -2.20 -16.65 4.81
C VAL A 74 -2.76 -18.08 4.86
N GLU A 75 -3.91 -18.35 4.24
CA GLU A 75 -4.52 -19.69 4.20
C GLU A 75 -4.17 -20.48 2.94
N LYS A 76 -3.75 -19.82 1.84
CA LYS A 76 -3.49 -20.49 0.55
C LYS A 76 -2.12 -21.16 0.44
N GLU A 77 -1.16 -20.83 1.29
CA GLU A 77 0.18 -21.44 1.29
C GLU A 77 0.29 -22.69 2.20
N ARG A 78 -0.80 -23.04 2.92
CA ARG A 78 -0.86 -24.21 3.82
C ARG A 78 -1.70 -25.37 3.27
N ALA A 79 -2.22 -25.26 2.05
CA ALA A 79 -3.06 -26.26 1.40
C ALA A 79 -2.29 -27.03 0.31
#